data_AF-A0A965GB90-F1
#
_entry.id   AF-A0A965GB90-F1
#
_cell.length_a   1.000
_cell.length_b   1.000
_cell.length_c   1.000
_cell.angle_alpha   90.00
_cell.angle_beta   90.00
_cell.angle_gamma   90.00
#
_symmetry.space_group_name_H-M   'P 1'
#
loop_
_entity.id
_entity.type
_entity.pdbx_description
1 polymer ?
#
loop_
_entity_poly.entity_id
_entity_poly.type
_entity_poly.pdbx_seq_one_letter_code
_entity_poly.pdbx_strand_id
1 'polypeptide(L)'
;MSLANGIGSGVIMVLGADLAPKDKRNEFLASYRVLIDVGDAAAPPILAVLVYSIGLTAGMAAFGVLGFVGAGLMFKYIPVYAVKKATER
;
A
#
# COMPACT_ATOMS: atom_id res chain seq x y z
N MET A 1 8.95 8.91 11.33
CA MET A 1 8.72 7.52 10.88
C MET A 1 7.70 6.73 11.72
N SER A 2 7.33 7.12 12.94
CA SER A 2 6.33 6.35 13.72
C SER A 2 4.87 6.60 13.30
N LEU A 3 4.47 7.86 13.14
CA LEU A 3 3.08 8.21 12.79
C LEU A 3 2.66 7.71 11.41
N ALA A 4 3.50 7.91 10.39
CA ALA A 4 3.22 7.47 9.02
C ALA A 4 3.10 5.94 8.92
N ASN A 5 4.00 5.19 9.58
CA ASN A 5 3.92 3.74 9.59
C ASN A 5 2.72 3.22 10.40
N GLY A 6 2.39 3.85 11.53
CA GLY A 6 1.22 3.48 12.33
C GLY A 6 -0.10 3.71 11.60
N ILE A 7 -0.28 4.89 11.01
CA ILE A 7 -1.48 5.22 10.24
C ILE A 7 -1.56 4.34 8.97
N GLY A 8 -0.45 4.21 8.23
CA GLY A 8 -0.41 3.43 6.99
C GLY A 8 -0.72 1.95 7.24
N SER A 9 -0.04 1.32 8.18
CA SER A 9 -0.25 -0.10 8.49
C SER A 9 -1.64 -0.40 9.05
N GLY A 10 -2.19 0.49 9.89
CA GLY A 10 -3.55 0.37 10.41
C GLY A 10 -4.61 0.41 9.32
N VAL A 11 -4.54 1.39 8.42
CA VAL A 11 -5.48 1.54 7.29
C VAL A 11 -5.42 0.33 6.37
N ILE A 12 -4.21 -0.14 6.04
CA ILE A 12 -4.00 -1.31 5.18
C ILE A 12 -4.63 -2.57 5.81
N MET A 13 -4.43 -2.82 7.11
CA MET A 13 -5.00 -3.99 7.77
C MET A 13 -6.53 -3.97 7.83
N VAL A 14 -7.14 -2.79 8.08
CA VAL A 14 -8.60 -2.63 8.08
C VAL A 14 -9.16 -2.88 6.68
N LEU A 15 -8.55 -2.28 5.64
CA LEU A 15 -8.97 -2.50 4.24
C LEU A 15 -8.91 -3.98 3.84
N GLY A 16 -7.83 -4.68 4.21
CA GLY A 16 -7.70 -6.12 3.96
C GLY A 16 -8.81 -6.93 4.65
N ALA A 17 -9.13 -6.60 5.91
CA ALA A 17 -10.19 -7.27 6.67
C ALA A 17 -11.59 -7.02 6.10
N ASP A 18 -11.87 -5.79 5.65
CA ASP A 18 -13.18 -5.39 5.12
C ASP A 18 -13.45 -6.01 3.74
N LEU A 19 -12.41 -6.06 2.89
CA LEU A 19 -12.49 -6.61 1.53
C LEU A 19 -12.53 -8.13 1.51
N ALA A 20 -12.09 -8.81 2.56
CA ALA A 20 -12.00 -10.26 2.61
C ALA A 20 -13.37 -10.94 2.47
N PRO A 21 -13.55 -11.86 1.50
CA PRO A 21 -14.80 -12.61 1.32
C PRO A 21 -14.99 -13.63 2.46
N LYS A 22 -16.23 -13.83 2.93
CA LYS A 22 -16.55 -14.71 4.06
C LYS A 22 -16.10 -16.16 3.82
N ASP A 23 -16.30 -16.67 2.61
CA ASP A 23 -16.04 -18.07 2.25
C ASP A 23 -14.55 -18.40 2.04
N LYS A 24 -13.72 -17.36 1.82
CA LYS A 24 -12.31 -17.49 1.40
C LYS A 24 -11.38 -16.52 2.13
N ARG A 25 -11.75 -16.12 3.36
CA ARG A 25 -11.07 -15.07 4.13
C ARG A 25 -9.59 -15.35 4.36
N ASN A 26 -9.25 -16.58 4.75
CA ASN A 26 -7.85 -16.93 5.06
C ASN A 26 -6.95 -16.87 3.82
N GLU A 27 -7.39 -17.41 2.69
CA GLU A 27 -6.66 -17.36 1.41
C GLU A 27 -6.46 -15.91 0.92
N PHE A 28 -7.51 -15.07 1.05
CA PHE A 28 -7.43 -13.65 0.70
C PHE A 28 -6.45 -12.90 1.59
N LEU A 29 -6.54 -13.06 2.91
CA LEU A 29 -5.66 -12.35 3.85
C LEU A 29 -4.20 -12.79 3.71
N ALA A 30 -3.95 -14.08 3.45
CA ALA A 30 -2.60 -14.56 3.15
C ALA A 30 -2.02 -13.90 1.89
N SER A 31 -2.81 -13.86 0.81
CA SER A 31 -2.38 -13.23 -0.46
C SER A 31 -2.21 -11.72 -0.31
N TYR A 32 -3.10 -11.07 0.44
CA TYR A 32 -3.02 -9.63 0.74
C TYR A 32 -1.77 -9.29 1.53
N ARG A 33 -1.42 -10.13 2.53
CA ARG A 33 -0.19 -9.99 3.31
C ARG A 33 1.05 -10.09 2.43
N VAL A 34 1.13 -11.11 1.58
CA VAL A 34 2.24 -11.30 0.64
C VAL A 34 2.42 -10.07 -0.26
N LEU A 35 1.33 -9.50 -0.78
CA LEU A 35 1.39 -8.29 -1.60
C LEU A 35 2.04 -7.11 -0.86
N ILE A 36 1.67 -6.89 0.41
CA ILE A 36 2.24 -5.83 1.24
C ILE A 36 3.70 -6.10 1.52
N ASP A 37 4.03 -7.32 1.96
CA ASP A 37 5.39 -7.71 2.32
C ASP A 37 6.34 -7.57 1.11
N VAL A 38 5.87 -7.86 -0.11
CA VAL A 38 6.63 -7.64 -1.34
C VAL A 38 6.89 -6.15 -1.58
N GLY A 39 5.89 -5.28 -1.34
CA GLY A 39 6.06 -3.84 -1.45
C GLY A 39 7.10 -3.30 -0.46
N ASP A 40 7.01 -3.73 0.80
CA ASP A 40 7.96 -3.36 1.85
C ASP A 40 9.37 -3.87 1.56
N ALA A 41 9.51 -5.09 1.02
CA ALA A 41 10.78 -5.67 0.64
C ALA A 41 11.39 -5.00 -0.62
N ALA A 42 10.56 -4.56 -1.56
CA ALA A 42 11.02 -3.96 -2.82
C ALA A 42 11.44 -2.48 -2.67
N ALA A 43 10.88 -1.75 -1.70
CA ALA A 43 11.14 -0.32 -1.55
C ALA A 43 12.63 0.02 -1.29
N PRO A 44 13.35 -0.63 -0.34
CA PRO A 44 14.77 -0.33 -0.09
C PRO A 44 15.71 -0.55 -1.29
N PRO A 45 15.67 -1.69 -2.01
CA PRO A 45 16.56 -1.90 -3.16
C PRO A 45 16.26 -0.94 -4.32
N ILE A 46 14.98 -0.63 -4.60
CA ILE A 46 14.61 0.36 -5.62
C ILE A 46 15.19 1.73 -5.27
N LEU A 47 15.08 2.13 -4.00
CA LEU A 47 15.64 3.39 -3.54
C LEU A 47 17.17 3.41 -3.68
N ALA A 48 17.85 2.33 -3.30
CA ALA A 48 19.31 2.23 -3.41
C ALA A 48 19.78 2.42 -4.86
N VAL A 49 19.11 1.79 -5.83
CA VAL A 49 19.44 1.94 -7.26
C VAL A 49 19.21 3.37 -7.75
N LEU A 50 18.12 4.01 -7.31
CA LEU A 50 17.84 5.41 -7.66
C LEU A 50 18.89 6.36 -7.08
N VAL A 51 19.21 6.22 -5.79
CA VAL A 51 20.23 7.05 -5.14
C VAL A 51 21.59 6.88 -5.81
N TYR A 52 21.96 5.64 -6.19
CA TYR A 52 23.18 5.37 -6.93
C TYR A 52 23.20 6.06 -8.31
N SER A 53 22.07 6.06 -9.02
CA SER A 53 22.01 6.53 -10.41
C SER A 53 21.84 8.04 -10.55
N ILE A 54 21.00 8.66 -9.69
CA ILE A 54 20.61 10.07 -9.81
C ILE A 54 20.91 10.90 -8.55
N GLY A 55 21.54 10.29 -7.54
CA GLY A 55 21.91 10.95 -6.28
C GLY A 55 20.77 10.98 -5.24
N LEU A 56 21.15 11.26 -3.99
CA LEU A 56 20.25 11.18 -2.84
C LEU A 56 19.05 12.13 -2.96
N THR A 57 19.29 13.39 -3.28
CA THR A 57 18.25 14.42 -3.36
C THR A 57 17.20 14.06 -4.41
N ALA A 58 17.62 13.67 -5.61
CA ALA A 58 16.72 13.29 -6.69
C ALA A 58 16.01 11.95 -6.41
N GLY A 59 16.71 10.97 -5.83
CA GLY A 59 16.12 9.69 -5.42
C GLY A 59 15.04 9.85 -4.35
N MET A 60 15.28 10.69 -3.35
CA MET A 60 14.29 11.05 -2.32
C MET A 60 13.10 11.81 -2.90
N ALA A 61 13.33 12.78 -3.79
CA ALA A 61 12.27 13.51 -4.46
C ALA A 61 11.37 12.57 -5.29
N ALA A 62 11.96 11.61 -6.01
CA ALA A 62 11.22 10.60 -6.76
C ALA A 62 10.33 9.74 -5.84
N PHE A 63 10.86 9.28 -4.70
CA PHE A 63 10.06 8.54 -3.70
C PHE A 63 8.95 9.39 -3.07
N GLY A 64 9.20 10.68 -2.88
CA GLY A 64 8.15 11.62 -2.45
C GLY A 64 7.00 11.69 -3.45
N VAL A 65 7.32 11.84 -4.75
CA VAL A 65 6.32 11.82 -5.84
C VAL A 65 5.58 10.48 -5.88
N LEU A 66 6.28 9.35 -5.74
CA LEU A 66 5.64 8.03 -5.67
C LEU A 66 4.64 7.93 -4.50
N GLY A 67 4.96 8.51 -3.35
CA GLY A 67 4.04 8.61 -2.21
C GLY A 67 2.75 9.38 -2.55
N PHE A 68 2.87 10.52 -3.22
CA PHE A 68 1.70 11.30 -3.67
C PHE A 68 0.88 10.56 -4.73
N VAL A 69 1.52 9.86 -5.66
CA VAL A 69 0.83 8.99 -6.63
C VAL A 69 0.05 7.91 -5.90
N GLY A 70 0.67 7.22 -4.94
CA GLY A 70 0.00 6.22 -4.09
C GLY A 70 -1.21 6.78 -3.35
N ALA A 71 -1.08 7.97 -2.75
CA ALA A 71 -2.20 8.66 -2.09
C ALA A 71 -3.34 8.98 -3.07
N GLY A 72 -3.02 9.44 -4.29
CA GLY A 72 -4.00 9.69 -5.34
C GLY A 72 -4.72 8.42 -5.80
N LEU A 73 -4.01 7.31 -5.93
CA LEU A 73 -4.60 6.00 -6.24
C LEU A 73 -5.55 5.56 -5.13
N MET A 74 -5.13 5.67 -3.86
CA MET A 74 -6.00 5.34 -2.72
C MET A 74 -7.26 6.20 -2.70
N PHE A 75 -7.13 7.51 -2.87
CA PHE A 75 -8.26 8.44 -2.90
C PHE A 75 -9.26 8.11 -4.01
N LYS A 76 -8.78 7.67 -5.18
CA LYS A 76 -9.63 7.30 -6.32
C LYS A 76 -10.28 5.91 -6.16
N TYR A 77 -9.53 4.92 -5.70
CA TYR A 77 -9.95 3.51 -5.75
C TYR A 77 -10.64 3.01 -4.49
N ILE A 78 -10.24 3.44 -3.30
CA ILE A 78 -10.90 3.02 -2.05
C ILE A 78 -12.41 3.31 -2.06
N PRO A 79 -12.90 4.53 -2.35
CA PRO A 79 -14.34 4.81 -2.31
C PRO A 79 -15.14 4.01 -3.34
N VAL A 80 -14.53 3.66 -4.48
CA VAL A 80 -15.20 2.91 -5.54
C VAL A 80 -15.31 1.41 -5.21
N TYR A 81 -14.25 0.83 -4.65
CA TYR A 81 -14.13 -0.63 -4.50
C TYR A 81 -14.36 -1.13 -3.07
N ALA A 82 -14.04 -0.35 -2.05
CA ALA A 82 -14.23 -0.75 -0.65
C ALA A 82 -15.66 -0.48 -0.16
N VAL A 83 -16.27 0.63 -0.58
CA VAL A 83 -17.61 1.03 -0.11
C VAL A 83 -18.74 0.29 -0.84
N LYS A 84 -18.57 -0.01 -2.13
CA LYS A 84 -19.64 -0.61 -2.96
C LYS A 84 -19.95 -2.08 -2.62
N LYS A 85 -18.98 -2.82 -2.08
CA LYS A 85 -19.14 -4.25 -1.70
C LYS A 85 -19.97 -4.47 -0.43
N ALA A 86 -20.25 -3.43 0.35
CA ALA A 86 -21.04 -3.55 1.58
C ALA A 86 -22.56 -3.66 1.30
N THR A 87 -23.04 -3.17 0.15
CA THR A 87 -24.47 -3.10 -0.18
C THR A 87 -25.00 -4.40 -0.80
N GLU A 88 -24.13 -5.33 -1.22
CA GLU A 88 -24.51 -6.60 -1.87
C GLU A 88 -24.21 -7.84 -0.99
N ARG A 89 -23.96 -7.66 0.32
CA ARG A 89 -23.57 -8.72 1.27
C ARG A 89 -24.67 -9.15 2.22
#